data_AF-A0AAN4UPT7-F1
#
_entry.id   AF-A0AAN4UPT7-F1
#
_cell.length_a   1.000
_cell.length_b   1.000
_cell.length_c   1.000
_cell.angle_alpha   90.00
_cell.angle_beta   90.00
_cell.angle_gamma   90.00
#
_symmetry.space_group_name_H-M   'P 1'
#
loop_
_entity.id
_entity.type
_entity.pdbx_description
1 polymer ?
#
loop_
_entity_poly.entity_id
_entity_poly.type
_entity_poly.pdbx_seq_one_letter_code
_entity_poly.pdbx_strand_id
1 'polypeptide(L)'
;MNMRIDEPQDEAKNAAAALKTLKTWLETAPEAERAARAAELAALTGSELSRDYDSEFAVDAAYRESLPDLQNGPASLIRGQNRPIQHVGISNFRLPLRHPTRAGAPQLLETSVTGTVSLEAEQKGINMSRILRSFYAHAEKEMGLGVVAAALDDYKRDLGSFDARIALRFAFPMQVESLRSGLSGYQYYDVTLELAEAAGARSAVLHLDYVYSSTCPCSLELSEHARASRGRLATPHSQRSVARISVALTEAPLTVEDLVDLCRAAVPTETQVMVKREDEQAFAELNAANPIFVEDAVRLFAEKLQADPRVGDFRVVASHKESLHSHDAVSVLCEGKTFAADTLDPRLFAAL
;
A
#
# COMPACT_ATOMS: atom_id res chain seq x y z
N MET A 1 45.74 42.09 -43.84
CA MET A 1 45.25 40.85 -44.47
C MET A 1 43.87 40.62 -43.88
N ASN A 2 42.82 40.90 -44.66
CA ASN A 2 41.43 40.97 -44.19
C ASN A 2 40.93 39.58 -43.78
N MET A 3 40.45 39.45 -42.54
CA MET A 3 39.54 38.38 -42.16
C MET A 3 38.22 38.59 -42.92
N ARG A 4 37.89 37.67 -43.83
CA ARG A 4 36.53 37.53 -44.35
C ARG A 4 35.66 37.03 -43.22
N ILE A 5 34.70 37.83 -42.82
CA ILE A 5 33.54 37.42 -42.03
C ILE A 5 32.57 36.88 -43.09
N ASP A 6 32.40 35.56 -43.16
CA ASP A 6 31.36 34.96 -44.00
C ASP A 6 29.99 35.37 -43.45
N GLU A 7 29.18 35.96 -44.33
CA GLU A 7 28.00 36.77 -44.04
C GLU A 7 26.70 35.95 -43.82
N PRO A 8 25.67 36.52 -43.17
CA PRO A 8 24.33 35.96 -42.86
C PRO A 8 23.49 35.39 -44.03
N GLN A 9 23.99 35.38 -45.28
CA GLN A 9 23.29 34.82 -46.44
C GLN A 9 23.20 33.29 -46.41
N ASP A 10 24.20 32.60 -45.86
CA ASP A 10 24.16 31.13 -45.74
C ASP A 10 23.18 30.66 -44.66
N GLU A 11 23.01 31.42 -43.58
CA GLU A 11 22.06 31.11 -42.52
C GLU A 11 20.60 31.20 -43.00
N ALA A 12 20.24 32.23 -43.77
CA ALA A 12 18.90 32.39 -44.32
C ALA A 12 18.53 31.28 -45.30
N LYS A 13 19.50 30.83 -46.12
CA LYS A 13 19.32 29.74 -47.08
C LYS A 13 19.17 28.40 -46.36
N ASN A 14 19.94 28.18 -45.29
CA ASN A 14 19.85 27.01 -44.43
C ASN A 14 18.51 26.96 -43.68
N ALA A 15 18.03 28.09 -43.17
CA ALA A 15 16.72 28.18 -42.52
C ALA A 15 15.57 27.88 -43.49
N ALA A 16 15.62 28.38 -44.73
CA ALA A 16 14.62 28.08 -45.75
C ALA A 16 14.61 26.59 -46.15
N ALA A 17 15.78 25.96 -46.25
CA ALA A 17 15.91 24.52 -46.50
C ALA A 17 15.38 23.68 -45.33
N ALA A 18 15.67 24.07 -44.08
CA ALA A 18 15.14 23.43 -42.89
C ALA A 18 13.62 23.53 -42.81
N LEU A 19 13.06 24.72 -43.08
CA LEU A 19 11.60 24.94 -43.10
C LEU A 19 10.91 24.10 -44.18
N LYS A 20 11.51 24.01 -45.37
CA LYS A 20 10.99 23.16 -46.47
C LYS A 20 10.98 21.69 -46.06
N THR A 21 12.06 21.21 -45.43
CA THR A 21 12.19 19.84 -44.95
C THR A 21 11.12 19.53 -43.89
N LEU A 22 10.91 20.44 -42.93
CA LEU A 22 9.86 20.33 -41.91
C LEU A 22 8.45 20.30 -42.51
N LYS A 23 8.16 21.12 -43.51
CA LYS A 23 6.87 21.12 -44.21
C LYS A 23 6.61 19.81 -44.95
N THR A 24 7.60 19.31 -45.70
CA THR A 24 7.49 18.01 -46.38
C THR A 24 7.31 16.86 -45.40
N TRP A 25 8.00 16.91 -44.25
CA TRP A 25 7.79 15.93 -43.19
C TRP A 25 6.37 16.03 -42.59
N LEU A 26 5.84 17.24 -42.31
CA LEU A 26 4.47 17.41 -41.80
C LEU A 26 3.37 16.87 -42.73
N GLU A 27 3.61 16.90 -44.05
CA GLU A 27 2.69 16.37 -45.06
C GLU A 27 2.74 14.84 -45.18
N THR A 28 3.87 14.22 -44.84
CA THR A 28 4.14 12.80 -45.10
C THR A 28 4.25 11.94 -43.84
N ALA A 29 4.48 12.55 -42.68
CA ALA A 29 4.68 11.86 -41.43
C ALA A 29 3.37 11.25 -40.90
N PRO A 30 3.41 10.03 -40.33
CA PRO A 30 2.29 9.44 -39.64
C PRO A 30 1.73 10.39 -38.58
N GLU A 31 0.41 10.41 -38.41
CA GLU A 31 -0.26 11.25 -37.43
C GLU A 31 0.29 11.08 -36.01
N ALA A 32 0.61 9.84 -35.62
CA ALA A 32 1.28 9.54 -34.35
C ALA A 32 2.64 10.26 -34.20
N GLU A 33 3.45 10.30 -35.26
CA GLU A 33 4.77 10.93 -35.22
C GLU A 33 4.67 12.46 -35.16
N ARG A 34 3.67 13.03 -35.85
CA ARG A 34 3.34 14.46 -35.77
C ARG A 34 2.84 14.85 -34.39
N ALA A 35 1.93 14.07 -33.81
CA ALA A 35 1.41 14.28 -32.46
C ALA A 35 2.53 14.20 -31.40
N ALA A 36 3.48 13.27 -31.55
CA ALA A 36 4.61 13.12 -30.64
C ALA A 36 5.57 14.32 -30.62
N ARG A 37 5.62 15.12 -31.71
CA ARG A 37 6.49 16.31 -31.85
C ARG A 37 5.72 17.63 -31.89
N ALA A 38 4.42 17.62 -31.57
CA ALA A 38 3.57 18.81 -31.65
C ALA A 38 4.10 20.01 -30.84
N ALA A 39 4.67 19.77 -29.65
CA ALA A 39 5.27 20.81 -28.82
C ALA A 39 6.53 21.45 -29.45
N GLU A 40 7.38 20.64 -30.08
CA GLU A 40 8.60 21.12 -30.76
C GLU A 40 8.25 21.95 -32.00
N LEU A 41 7.20 21.54 -32.72
CA LEU A 41 6.66 22.26 -33.87
C LEU A 41 6.01 23.59 -33.47
N ALA A 42 5.26 23.61 -32.37
CA ALA A 42 4.63 24.83 -31.85
C ALA A 42 5.69 25.85 -31.40
N ALA A 43 6.77 25.39 -30.77
CA ALA A 43 7.88 26.25 -30.34
C ALA A 43 8.57 26.98 -31.51
N LEU A 44 8.58 26.41 -32.72
CA LEU A 44 9.14 27.04 -33.92
C LEU A 44 8.31 28.22 -34.45
N THR A 45 7.02 28.30 -34.09
CA THR A 45 6.09 29.33 -34.61
C THR A 45 6.01 30.60 -33.76
N GLY A 46 6.65 30.64 -32.59
CA GLY A 46 6.84 31.88 -31.83
C GLY A 46 5.57 32.58 -31.33
N SER A 47 4.45 31.87 -31.16
CA SER A 47 3.23 32.47 -30.61
C SER A 47 3.49 32.99 -29.19
N GLU A 48 3.21 34.28 -28.94
CA GLU A 48 3.22 34.83 -27.58
C GLU A 48 2.12 34.13 -26.76
N LEU A 49 2.54 33.24 -25.86
CA LEU A 49 1.65 32.56 -24.94
C LEU A 49 1.29 33.51 -23.79
N SER A 50 0.00 33.67 -23.53
CA SER A 50 -0.45 34.37 -22.31
C SER A 50 0.03 33.61 -21.08
N ARG A 51 0.44 34.36 -20.04
CA ARG A 51 0.79 33.82 -18.72
C ARG A 51 -0.35 33.93 -17.71
N ASP A 52 -1.40 34.67 -18.08
CA ASP A 52 -2.57 34.85 -17.23
C ASP A 52 -3.49 33.64 -17.38
N TYR A 53 -3.97 33.13 -16.24
CA TYR A 53 -4.98 32.08 -16.23
C TYR A 53 -6.33 32.66 -16.67
N ASP A 54 -6.88 32.13 -17.75
CA ASP A 54 -8.19 32.54 -18.26
C ASP A 54 -9.30 31.97 -17.38
N SER A 55 -9.78 32.76 -16.43
CA SER A 55 -10.88 32.39 -15.53
C SER A 55 -12.26 32.43 -16.20
N GLU A 56 -12.39 33.04 -17.37
CA GLU A 56 -13.66 33.16 -18.11
C GLU A 56 -13.83 32.05 -19.15
N PHE A 57 -12.74 31.35 -19.49
CA PHE A 57 -12.77 30.20 -20.39
C PHE A 57 -13.65 29.07 -19.84
N ALA A 58 -14.71 28.75 -20.57
CA ALA A 58 -15.60 27.63 -20.29
C ALA A 58 -15.41 26.52 -21.33
N VAL A 59 -15.19 25.29 -20.85
CA VAL A 59 -15.04 24.12 -21.72
C VAL A 59 -16.41 23.64 -22.19
N ASP A 60 -16.69 23.83 -23.48
CA ASP A 60 -17.85 23.21 -24.14
C ASP A 60 -17.54 21.78 -24.64
N ALA A 61 -18.53 21.12 -25.24
CA ALA A 61 -18.39 19.76 -25.72
C ALA A 61 -17.41 19.65 -26.92
N ALA A 62 -17.47 20.59 -27.86
CA ALA A 62 -16.63 20.57 -29.05
C ALA A 62 -15.15 20.78 -28.71
N TYR A 63 -14.86 21.71 -27.79
CA TYR A 63 -13.51 21.92 -27.28
C TYR A 63 -13.01 20.67 -26.56
N ARG A 64 -13.84 20.05 -25.70
CA ARG A 64 -13.48 18.81 -24.99
C ARG A 64 -13.10 17.68 -25.94
N GLU A 65 -13.83 17.51 -27.04
CA GLU A 65 -13.52 16.51 -28.07
C GLU A 65 -12.24 16.82 -28.86
N SER A 66 -11.86 18.09 -28.97
CA SER A 66 -10.62 18.49 -29.63
C SER A 66 -9.36 18.31 -28.75
N LEU A 67 -9.53 18.02 -27.45
CA LEU A 67 -8.41 17.78 -26.56
C LEU A 67 -7.69 16.46 -26.93
N PRO A 68 -6.34 16.45 -26.95
CA PRO A 68 -5.59 15.27 -27.29
C PRO A 68 -5.72 14.19 -26.20
N ASP A 69 -6.11 12.98 -26.60
CA ASP A 69 -6.17 11.80 -25.73
C ASP A 69 -5.01 10.84 -26.03
N LEU A 70 -3.84 11.17 -25.48
CA LEU A 70 -2.63 10.38 -25.69
C LEU A 70 -2.72 8.98 -25.07
N GLN A 71 -3.56 8.78 -24.05
CA GLN A 71 -3.68 7.51 -23.34
C GLN A 71 -4.39 6.45 -24.19
N ASN A 72 -5.40 6.89 -24.95
CA ASN A 72 -6.10 6.07 -25.95
C ASN A 72 -5.48 6.16 -27.35
N GLY A 73 -4.27 6.73 -27.47
CA GLY A 73 -3.54 6.84 -28.73
C GLY A 73 -3.03 5.50 -29.28
N PRO A 74 -2.60 5.45 -30.54
CA PRO A 74 -2.17 4.21 -31.19
C PRO A 74 -0.95 3.57 -30.52
N ALA A 75 -0.85 2.24 -30.61
CA ALA A 75 0.25 1.44 -30.06
C ALA A 75 1.64 1.88 -30.57
N SER A 76 1.73 2.53 -31.73
CA SER A 76 2.96 3.12 -32.26
C SER A 76 3.58 4.21 -31.38
N LEU A 77 2.80 4.78 -30.45
CA LEU A 77 3.28 5.76 -29.47
C LEU A 77 3.85 5.11 -28.21
N ILE A 78 3.76 3.79 -28.05
CA ILE A 78 4.34 3.06 -26.92
C ILE A 78 5.86 3.12 -27.00
N ARG A 79 6.52 3.34 -25.85
CA ARG A 79 7.97 3.37 -25.75
C ARG A 79 8.43 2.17 -24.95
N GLY A 80 9.49 1.50 -25.43
CA GLY A 80 10.04 0.32 -24.79
C GLY A 80 9.49 -0.98 -25.36
N GLN A 81 9.65 -2.07 -24.60
CA GLN A 81 9.21 -3.39 -25.04
C GLN A 81 7.69 -3.49 -24.97
N ASN A 82 7.06 -3.96 -26.04
CA ASN A 82 5.64 -4.24 -26.07
C ASN A 82 5.32 -5.44 -25.15
N ARG A 83 4.84 -5.18 -23.93
CA ARG A 83 4.55 -6.19 -22.91
C ARG A 83 3.37 -5.75 -22.04
N PRO A 84 2.56 -6.71 -21.56
CA PRO A 84 1.52 -6.40 -20.59
C PRO A 84 2.14 -5.94 -19.27
N ILE A 85 1.50 -4.97 -18.62
CA ILE A 85 1.88 -4.48 -17.30
C ILE A 85 0.93 -5.11 -16.27
N GLN A 86 1.48 -5.76 -15.26
CA GLN A 86 0.68 -6.47 -14.25
C GLN A 86 -0.04 -5.50 -13.31
N HIS A 87 0.60 -4.38 -12.98
CA HIS A 87 0.04 -3.35 -12.10
C HIS A 87 0.39 -1.95 -12.61
N VAL A 88 -0.64 -1.16 -12.93
CA VAL A 88 -0.55 0.28 -13.17
C VAL A 88 -1.74 0.97 -12.50
N GLY A 89 -1.52 2.13 -11.89
CA GLY A 89 -2.55 2.79 -11.11
C GLY A 89 -2.03 3.91 -10.23
N ILE A 90 -2.78 4.20 -9.16
CA ILE A 90 -2.43 5.18 -8.14
C ILE A 90 -2.07 4.48 -6.83
N SER A 91 -1.17 5.09 -6.07
CA SER A 91 -0.82 4.65 -4.72
C SER A 91 -0.85 5.82 -3.75
N ASN A 92 -1.21 5.55 -2.50
CA ASN A 92 -1.19 6.51 -1.40
C ASN A 92 -2.09 7.74 -1.57
N PHE A 93 -3.23 7.57 -2.24
CA PHE A 93 -4.28 8.58 -2.28
C PHE A 93 -5.11 8.51 -0.99
N ARG A 94 -5.42 9.65 -0.35
CA ARG A 94 -6.07 9.63 0.99
C ARG A 94 -7.53 10.06 0.93
N LEU A 95 -8.39 9.28 1.60
CA LEU A 95 -9.81 9.56 1.78
C LEU A 95 -10.24 9.34 3.23
N PRO A 96 -11.13 10.17 3.80
CA PRO A 96 -11.82 9.84 5.04
C PRO A 96 -12.90 8.80 4.73
N LEU A 97 -12.78 7.58 5.26
CA LEU A 97 -13.73 6.48 5.04
C LEU A 97 -14.34 6.01 6.36
N ARG A 98 -15.59 5.56 6.32
CA ARG A 98 -16.35 5.09 7.48
C ARG A 98 -16.10 3.60 7.72
N HIS A 99 -15.25 3.23 8.66
CA HIS A 99 -14.95 1.83 8.99
C HIS A 99 -15.92 1.27 10.04
N PRO A 100 -16.46 0.06 9.85
CA PRO A 100 -17.42 -0.53 10.77
C PRO A 100 -16.70 -0.92 12.07
N THR A 101 -17.45 -0.91 13.17
CA THR A 101 -16.94 -1.34 14.47
C THR A 101 -17.89 -2.36 15.08
N ARG A 102 -17.37 -3.22 15.96
CA ARG A 102 -18.19 -4.18 16.73
C ARG A 102 -19.25 -3.47 17.59
N ALA A 103 -18.99 -2.22 18.00
CA ALA A 103 -19.92 -1.39 18.79
C ALA A 103 -21.09 -0.82 17.96
N GLY A 104 -21.11 -1.04 16.64
CA GLY A 104 -22.22 -0.72 15.74
C GLY A 104 -22.19 0.68 15.13
N ALA A 105 -21.45 1.63 15.70
CA ALA A 105 -21.25 2.95 15.08
C ALA A 105 -19.95 2.95 14.25
N PRO A 106 -19.98 3.27 12.95
CA PRO A 106 -18.78 3.33 12.14
C PRO A 106 -17.91 4.54 12.52
N GLN A 107 -16.60 4.39 12.41
CA GLN A 107 -15.62 5.43 12.66
C GLN A 107 -15.11 6.04 11.35
N LEU A 108 -15.03 7.37 11.27
CA LEU A 108 -14.46 8.06 10.12
C LEU A 108 -12.93 8.12 10.30
N LEU A 109 -12.19 7.38 9.47
CA LEU A 109 -10.73 7.28 9.54
C LEU A 109 -10.08 7.76 8.24
N GLU A 110 -8.95 8.46 8.35
CA GLU A 110 -8.09 8.70 7.19
C GLU A 110 -7.60 7.34 6.66
N THR A 111 -7.89 7.08 5.39
CA THR A 111 -7.55 5.82 4.71
C THR A 111 -6.73 6.12 3.47
N SER A 112 -5.55 5.51 3.39
CA SER A 112 -4.69 5.50 2.22
C SER A 112 -5.15 4.41 1.25
N VAL A 113 -5.39 4.79 0.01
CA VAL A 113 -5.94 3.96 -1.06
C VAL A 113 -4.86 3.75 -2.11
N THR A 114 -4.64 2.48 -2.46
CA THR A 114 -3.86 2.07 -3.63
C THR A 114 -4.77 1.28 -4.55
N GLY A 115 -4.91 1.71 -5.79
CA GLY A 115 -5.76 1.07 -6.80
C GLY A 115 -4.96 0.84 -8.06
N THR A 116 -4.87 -0.41 -8.51
CA THR A 116 -4.09 -0.80 -9.70
C THR A 116 -4.85 -1.80 -10.57
N VAL A 117 -4.58 -1.78 -11.87
CA VAL A 117 -5.11 -2.72 -12.86
C VAL A 117 -3.99 -3.30 -13.70
N SER A 118 -4.27 -4.42 -14.38
CA SER A 118 -3.46 -4.85 -15.51
C SER A 118 -3.63 -3.90 -16.72
N LEU A 119 -2.60 -3.80 -17.55
CA LEU A 119 -2.65 -3.11 -18.83
C LEU A 119 -2.16 -4.06 -19.93
N GLU A 120 -2.96 -4.23 -20.97
CA GLU A 120 -2.59 -5.02 -22.15
C GLU A 120 -1.40 -4.39 -22.88
N ALA A 121 -0.61 -5.22 -23.57
CA ALA A 121 0.63 -4.79 -24.21
C ALA A 121 0.38 -3.67 -25.24
N GLU A 122 -0.71 -3.78 -25.99
CA GLU A 122 -1.08 -2.86 -27.06
C GLU A 122 -1.66 -1.52 -26.56
N GLN A 123 -1.92 -1.38 -25.26
CA GLN A 123 -2.45 -0.14 -24.68
C GLN A 123 -1.31 0.74 -24.14
N LYS A 124 -1.38 2.04 -24.45
CA LYS A 124 -0.35 2.99 -24.04
C LYS A 124 -0.44 3.40 -22.57
N GLY A 125 -1.63 3.45 -22.00
CA GLY A 125 -1.83 3.82 -20.61
C GLY A 125 -3.28 3.77 -20.18
N ILE A 126 -3.49 3.95 -18.88
CA ILE A 126 -4.83 4.04 -18.28
C ILE A 126 -5.20 5.49 -17.97
N ASN A 127 -6.50 5.76 -17.90
CA ASN A 127 -6.99 7.03 -17.39
C ASN A 127 -6.99 7.04 -15.85
N MET A 128 -5.88 7.48 -15.27
CA MET A 128 -5.66 7.56 -13.82
C MET A 128 -6.75 8.33 -13.06
N SER A 129 -7.37 9.35 -13.68
CA SER A 129 -8.43 10.14 -13.04
C SER A 129 -9.71 9.35 -12.81
N ARG A 130 -9.97 8.30 -13.63
CA ARG A 130 -11.14 7.42 -13.47
C ARG A 130 -11.07 6.67 -12.16
N ILE A 131 -9.87 6.22 -11.77
CA ILE A 131 -9.62 5.52 -10.52
C ILE A 131 -10.15 6.30 -9.32
N LEU A 132 -9.74 7.57 -9.20
CA LEU A 132 -10.16 8.42 -8.10
C LEU A 132 -11.68 8.62 -8.10
N ARG A 133 -12.28 8.88 -9.27
CA ARG A 133 -13.73 9.09 -9.39
C ARG A 133 -14.53 7.87 -8.95
N SER A 134 -14.10 6.66 -9.32
CA SER A 134 -14.72 5.42 -8.85
C SER A 134 -14.65 5.31 -7.33
N PHE A 135 -13.52 5.63 -6.69
CA PHE A 135 -13.44 5.64 -5.22
C PHE A 135 -14.34 6.68 -4.56
N TYR A 136 -14.39 7.92 -5.08
CA TYR A 136 -15.24 8.98 -4.54
C TYR A 136 -16.74 8.64 -4.62
N ALA A 137 -17.18 7.88 -5.63
CA ALA A 137 -18.56 7.42 -5.75
C ALA A 137 -18.99 6.49 -4.58
N HIS A 138 -18.02 5.91 -3.87
CA HIS A 138 -18.25 5.00 -2.74
C HIS A 138 -17.81 5.58 -1.38
N ALA A 139 -17.15 6.73 -1.35
CA ALA A 139 -16.49 7.26 -0.14
C ALA A 139 -17.44 7.56 1.02
N GLU A 140 -18.68 7.96 0.73
CA GLU A 140 -19.69 8.29 1.75
C GLU A 140 -20.41 7.06 2.33
N LYS A 141 -20.20 5.87 1.73
CA LYS A 141 -20.81 4.62 2.19
C LYS A 141 -20.06 4.09 3.42
N GLU A 142 -20.77 3.36 4.27
CA GLU A 142 -20.11 2.56 5.30
C GLU A 142 -19.24 1.50 4.63
N MET A 143 -17.96 1.47 5.00
CA MET A 143 -16.96 0.63 4.37
C MET A 143 -17.17 -0.82 4.77
N GLY A 144 -17.11 -1.68 3.78
CA GLY A 144 -17.24 -3.12 3.97
C GLY A 144 -16.82 -3.81 2.70
N LEU A 145 -16.61 -5.13 2.78
CA LEU A 145 -16.13 -5.91 1.63
C LEU A 145 -16.98 -5.69 0.38
N GLY A 146 -18.30 -5.60 0.53
CA GLY A 146 -19.23 -5.31 -0.58
C GLY A 146 -19.03 -3.93 -1.23
N VAL A 147 -18.69 -2.91 -0.44
CA VAL A 147 -18.42 -1.56 -0.98
C VAL A 147 -17.10 -1.52 -1.72
N VAL A 148 -16.06 -2.18 -1.19
CA VAL A 148 -14.75 -2.31 -1.85
C VAL A 148 -14.88 -3.14 -3.13
N ALA A 149 -15.67 -4.22 -3.10
CA ALA A 149 -16.00 -5.03 -4.27
C ALA A 149 -16.70 -4.23 -5.35
N ALA A 150 -17.74 -3.46 -5.00
CA ALA A 150 -18.41 -2.61 -5.97
C ALA A 150 -17.49 -1.53 -6.56
N ALA A 151 -16.60 -0.95 -5.73
CA ALA A 151 -15.59 -0.02 -6.21
C ALA A 151 -14.58 -0.69 -7.16
N LEU A 152 -14.20 -1.95 -6.91
CA LEU A 152 -13.34 -2.74 -7.79
C LEU A 152 -14.03 -3.03 -9.13
N ASP A 153 -15.33 -3.36 -9.10
CA ASP A 153 -16.13 -3.65 -10.29
C ASP A 153 -16.27 -2.41 -11.19
N ASP A 154 -16.60 -1.26 -10.59
CA ASP A 154 -16.64 0.02 -11.29
C ASP A 154 -15.27 0.39 -11.87
N TYR A 155 -14.22 0.16 -11.10
CA TYR A 155 -12.85 0.42 -11.51
C TYR A 155 -12.42 -0.42 -12.72
N LYS A 156 -12.74 -1.73 -12.73
CA LYS A 156 -12.49 -2.62 -13.87
C LYS A 156 -13.26 -2.20 -15.11
N ARG A 157 -14.55 -1.90 -14.95
CA ARG A 157 -15.44 -1.52 -16.04
C ARG A 157 -15.00 -0.22 -16.70
N ASP A 158 -14.67 0.80 -15.91
CA ASP A 158 -14.35 2.14 -16.41
C ASP A 158 -13.00 2.20 -17.17
N LEU A 159 -12.12 1.22 -16.92
CA LEU A 159 -10.82 1.06 -17.58
C LEU A 159 -10.75 -0.07 -18.60
N GLY A 160 -11.74 -0.97 -18.66
CA GLY A 160 -11.74 -2.11 -19.57
C GLY A 160 -10.62 -3.13 -19.28
N SER A 161 -10.29 -3.35 -18.00
CA SER A 161 -9.22 -4.27 -17.56
C SER A 161 -9.75 -5.61 -17.08
N PHE A 162 -8.91 -6.66 -17.19
CA PHE A 162 -9.20 -8.01 -16.69
C PHE A 162 -8.88 -8.17 -15.20
N ASP A 163 -7.70 -7.70 -14.78
CA ASP A 163 -7.26 -7.82 -13.39
C ASP A 163 -7.27 -6.45 -12.70
N ALA A 164 -7.59 -6.45 -11.41
CA ALA A 164 -7.63 -5.26 -10.58
C ALA A 164 -7.32 -5.57 -9.12
N ARG A 165 -6.71 -4.61 -8.43
CA ARG A 165 -6.41 -4.67 -7.01
C ARG A 165 -6.68 -3.32 -6.33
N ILE A 166 -7.30 -3.38 -5.17
CA ILE A 166 -7.51 -2.27 -4.25
C ILE A 166 -6.92 -2.65 -2.90
N ALA A 167 -6.11 -1.75 -2.33
CA ALA A 167 -5.64 -1.86 -0.95
C ALA A 167 -6.00 -0.58 -0.19
N LEU A 168 -6.65 -0.76 0.95
CA LEU A 168 -7.07 0.30 1.87
C LEU A 168 -6.27 0.18 3.16
N ARG A 169 -5.39 1.14 3.44
CA ARG A 169 -4.56 1.18 4.64
C ARG A 169 -5.03 2.27 5.60
N PHE A 170 -5.25 1.93 6.86
CA PHE A 170 -5.73 2.85 7.89
C PHE A 170 -5.24 2.42 9.28
N ALA A 171 -5.23 3.35 10.23
CA ALA A 171 -4.93 3.07 11.62
C ALA A 171 -6.25 2.96 12.40
N PHE A 172 -6.58 1.75 12.86
CA PHE A 172 -7.84 1.45 13.54
C PHE A 172 -7.71 1.65 15.06
N PRO A 173 -8.46 2.56 15.70
CA PRO A 173 -8.36 2.80 17.13
C PRO A 173 -9.27 1.87 17.95
N MET A 174 -8.71 1.24 18.98
CA MET A 174 -9.49 0.54 20.01
C MET A 174 -9.15 1.08 21.39
N GLN A 175 -10.16 1.22 22.25
CA GLN A 175 -9.94 1.55 23.66
C GLN A 175 -9.47 0.31 24.41
N VAL A 176 -8.36 0.41 25.13
CA VAL A 176 -7.74 -0.68 25.89
C VAL A 176 -7.60 -0.26 27.34
N GLU A 177 -8.00 -1.14 28.25
CA GLU A 177 -7.86 -0.96 29.70
C GLU A 177 -6.47 -1.41 30.17
N SER A 178 -5.91 -0.69 31.13
CA SER A 178 -4.67 -1.06 31.82
C SER A 178 -4.84 -2.34 32.65
N LEU A 179 -3.77 -3.11 32.84
CA LEU A 179 -3.82 -4.39 33.55
C LEU A 179 -4.39 -4.36 34.98
N ARG A 180 -4.17 -3.29 35.76
CA ARG A 180 -4.54 -3.22 37.19
C ARG A 180 -5.17 -1.89 37.60
N SER A 181 -4.76 -0.76 37.04
CA SER A 181 -5.17 0.57 37.56
C SER A 181 -6.55 1.05 37.09
N GLY A 182 -7.20 0.33 36.18
CA GLY A 182 -8.47 0.69 35.56
C GLY A 182 -8.40 1.93 34.65
N LEU A 183 -7.20 2.37 34.27
CA LEU A 183 -7.03 3.40 33.25
C LEU A 183 -7.40 2.86 31.88
N SER A 184 -7.76 3.75 30.95
CA SER A 184 -8.04 3.37 29.57
C SER A 184 -7.45 4.37 28.59
N GLY A 185 -6.93 3.89 27.47
CA GLY A 185 -6.40 4.71 26.39
C GLY A 185 -6.65 4.07 25.02
N TYR A 186 -6.44 4.83 23.94
CA TYR A 186 -6.57 4.32 22.58
C TYR A 186 -5.27 3.68 22.09
N GLN A 187 -5.34 2.40 21.75
CA GLN A 187 -4.34 1.70 20.95
C GLN A 187 -4.74 1.80 19.48
N TYR A 188 -3.79 2.12 18.62
CA TYR A 188 -4.00 2.11 17.18
C TYR A 188 -3.35 0.86 16.58
N TYR A 189 -4.05 0.25 15.63
CA TYR A 189 -3.59 -0.90 14.86
C TYR A 189 -3.45 -0.51 13.40
N ASP A 190 -2.28 -0.78 12.82
CA ASP A 190 -2.09 -0.60 11.39
C ASP A 190 -2.75 -1.75 10.64
N VAL A 191 -3.77 -1.41 9.84
CA VAL A 191 -4.60 -2.37 9.11
C VAL A 191 -4.49 -2.10 7.61
N THR A 192 -4.45 -3.16 6.81
CA THR A 192 -4.68 -3.07 5.36
C THR A 192 -5.75 -4.06 4.95
N LEU A 193 -6.84 -3.58 4.35
CA LEU A 193 -7.83 -4.42 3.66
C LEU A 193 -7.49 -4.42 2.18
N GLU A 194 -7.19 -5.60 1.64
CA GLU A 194 -6.88 -5.82 0.24
C GLU A 194 -8.00 -6.61 -0.44
N LEU A 195 -8.40 -6.16 -1.62
CA LEU A 195 -9.25 -6.91 -2.53
C LEU A 195 -8.59 -6.97 -3.89
N ALA A 196 -8.35 -8.17 -4.39
CA ALA A 196 -7.80 -8.41 -5.70
C ALA A 196 -8.71 -9.34 -6.50
N GLU A 197 -8.79 -9.10 -7.80
CA GLU A 197 -9.36 -10.02 -8.76
C GLU A 197 -8.33 -10.26 -9.86
N ALA A 198 -7.94 -11.52 -10.02
CA ALA A 198 -6.97 -11.95 -11.00
C ALA A 198 -7.45 -13.22 -11.69
N ALA A 199 -7.41 -13.27 -13.02
CA ALA A 199 -7.87 -14.42 -13.80
C ALA A 199 -9.29 -14.90 -13.43
N GLY A 200 -10.18 -13.97 -13.06
CA GLY A 200 -11.56 -14.25 -12.67
C GLY A 200 -11.75 -14.80 -11.24
N ALA A 201 -10.67 -14.95 -10.47
CA ALA A 201 -10.73 -15.33 -9.06
C ALA A 201 -10.58 -14.09 -8.18
N ARG A 202 -11.50 -13.90 -7.24
CA ARG A 202 -11.48 -12.80 -6.26
C ARG A 202 -10.92 -13.29 -4.93
N SER A 203 -10.03 -12.50 -4.35
CA SER A 203 -9.42 -12.75 -3.04
C SER A 203 -9.46 -11.49 -2.19
N ALA A 204 -9.99 -11.62 -0.98
CA ALA A 204 -9.99 -10.56 0.01
C ALA A 204 -9.03 -10.93 1.15
N VAL A 205 -8.14 -10.02 1.53
CA VAL A 205 -7.14 -10.25 2.58
C VAL A 205 -7.17 -9.10 3.58
N LEU A 206 -7.22 -9.44 4.87
CA LEU A 206 -7.04 -8.49 5.95
C LEU A 206 -5.63 -8.64 6.53
N HIS A 207 -4.89 -7.53 6.57
CA HIS A 207 -3.58 -7.45 7.19
C HIS A 207 -3.67 -6.62 8.47
N LEU A 208 -3.08 -7.11 9.55
CA LEU A 208 -3.00 -6.45 10.85
C LEU A 208 -1.57 -6.51 11.36
N ASP A 209 -0.99 -5.37 11.73
CA ASP A 209 0.27 -5.33 12.46
C ASP A 209 -0.02 -5.28 13.96
N TYR A 210 0.31 -6.36 14.65
CA TYR A 210 0.12 -6.54 16.09
C TYR A 210 1.44 -6.30 16.84
N VAL A 211 1.45 -5.33 17.76
CA VAL A 211 2.63 -4.91 18.50
C VAL A 211 2.59 -5.49 19.92
N TYR A 212 3.63 -6.23 20.29
CA TYR A 212 3.71 -6.94 21.57
C TYR A 212 5.11 -6.85 22.16
N SER A 213 5.22 -7.22 23.44
CA SER A 213 6.51 -7.40 24.11
C SER A 213 6.93 -8.87 24.05
N SER A 214 8.16 -9.14 23.61
CA SER A 214 8.74 -10.49 23.62
C SER A 214 9.90 -10.54 24.61
N THR A 215 9.80 -11.45 25.59
CA THR A 215 10.89 -11.74 26.53
C THR A 215 11.55 -13.05 26.13
N CYS A 216 12.86 -13.04 25.93
CA CYS A 216 13.58 -14.23 25.46
C CYS A 216 13.62 -15.33 26.56
N PRO A 217 13.11 -16.55 26.29
CA PRO A 217 13.17 -17.66 27.24
C PRO A 217 14.59 -17.97 27.71
N CYS A 218 15.56 -18.01 26.79
CA CYS A 218 16.98 -18.23 27.13
C CYS A 218 17.50 -17.15 28.10
N SER A 219 17.18 -15.88 27.84
CA SER A 219 17.66 -14.80 28.69
C SER A 219 17.02 -14.82 30.08
N LEU A 220 15.75 -15.22 30.17
CA LEU A 220 15.06 -15.44 31.44
C LEU A 220 15.73 -16.55 32.24
N GLU A 221 15.91 -17.72 31.63
CA GLU A 221 16.56 -18.88 32.28
C GLU A 221 17.96 -18.53 32.78
N LEU A 222 18.79 -17.88 31.95
CA LEU A 222 20.15 -17.48 32.33
C LEU A 222 20.17 -16.40 33.43
N SER A 223 19.18 -15.51 33.45
CA SER A 223 19.04 -14.51 34.51
C SER A 223 18.69 -15.16 35.84
N GLU A 224 17.74 -16.10 35.85
CA GLU A 224 17.41 -16.86 37.07
C GLU A 224 18.58 -17.72 37.53
N HIS A 225 19.29 -18.37 36.61
CA HIS A 225 20.51 -19.10 36.96
C HIS A 225 21.55 -18.18 37.61
N ALA A 226 21.78 -16.97 37.09
CA ALA A 226 22.71 -16.02 37.70
C ALA A 226 22.27 -15.54 39.09
N ARG A 227 20.96 -15.34 39.30
CA ARG A 227 20.41 -15.00 40.62
C ARG A 227 20.62 -16.13 41.61
N ALA A 228 20.29 -17.37 41.23
CA ALA A 228 20.38 -18.54 42.11
C ALA A 228 21.83 -18.96 42.39
N SER A 229 22.68 -19.05 41.37
CA SER A 229 24.04 -19.60 41.50
C SER A 229 25.07 -18.57 41.95
N ARG A 230 24.88 -17.28 41.62
CA ARG A 230 25.87 -16.22 41.87
C ARG A 230 25.37 -15.11 42.79
N GLY A 231 24.10 -15.13 43.20
CA GLY A 231 23.50 -14.06 43.99
C GLY A 231 23.56 -12.69 43.29
N ARG A 232 23.57 -12.69 41.95
CA ARG A 232 23.64 -11.45 41.16
C ARG A 232 22.26 -11.11 40.62
N LEU A 233 21.84 -9.87 40.84
CA LEU A 233 20.71 -9.33 40.10
C LEU A 233 21.06 -9.35 38.62
N ALA A 234 20.26 -10.09 37.85
CA ALA A 234 20.29 -10.12 36.40
C ALA A 234 18.90 -9.70 35.90
N THR A 235 18.80 -9.16 34.70
CA THR A 235 17.51 -8.79 34.09
C THR A 235 17.46 -9.46 32.72
N PRO A 236 16.42 -10.26 32.44
CA PRO A 236 16.27 -10.80 31.10
C PRO A 236 15.99 -9.70 30.10
N HIS A 237 16.51 -9.84 28.90
CA HIS A 237 16.17 -8.90 27.85
C HIS A 237 14.75 -9.13 27.35
N SER A 238 14.05 -8.03 27.14
CA SER A 238 12.76 -7.96 26.47
C SER A 238 12.79 -6.81 25.47
N GLN A 239 11.90 -6.87 24.49
CA GLN A 239 11.85 -5.88 23.41
C GLN A 239 10.44 -5.73 22.85
N ARG A 240 10.22 -4.63 22.14
CA ARG A 240 9.02 -4.43 21.33
C ARG A 240 9.16 -5.19 20.02
N SER A 241 8.17 -6.02 19.73
CA SER A 241 8.12 -6.91 18.56
C SER A 241 6.84 -6.67 17.79
N VAL A 242 6.85 -7.02 16.50
CA VAL A 242 5.70 -6.83 15.61
C VAL A 242 5.42 -8.13 14.88
N ALA A 243 4.14 -8.52 14.84
CA ALA A 243 3.65 -9.61 14.02
C ALA A 243 2.65 -9.06 13.00
N ARG A 244 2.97 -9.18 11.71
CA ARG A 244 2.02 -8.93 10.64
C ARG A 244 1.23 -10.18 10.36
N ILE A 245 -0.06 -10.12 10.70
CA ILE A 245 -1.03 -11.17 10.49
C ILE A 245 -1.79 -10.86 9.20
N SER A 246 -1.65 -11.72 8.19
CA SER A 246 -2.39 -11.62 6.92
C SER A 246 -3.36 -12.79 6.83
N VAL A 247 -4.66 -12.53 6.73
CA VAL A 247 -5.70 -13.57 6.65
C VAL A 247 -6.54 -13.40 5.40
N ALA A 248 -6.68 -14.47 4.62
CA ALA A 248 -7.68 -14.51 3.57
C ALA A 248 -9.07 -14.59 4.22
N LEU A 249 -9.95 -13.66 3.86
CA LEU A 249 -11.30 -13.59 4.40
C LEU A 249 -12.19 -14.64 3.71
N THR A 250 -13.02 -15.30 4.51
CA THR A 250 -14.07 -16.20 4.02
C THR A 250 -15.39 -15.42 3.87
N GLU A 251 -16.48 -16.12 3.52
CA GLU A 251 -17.83 -15.55 3.52
C GLU A 251 -18.32 -15.16 4.93
N ALA A 252 -17.73 -15.74 5.97
CA ALA A 252 -18.08 -15.41 7.34
C ALA A 252 -17.37 -14.11 7.76
N PRO A 253 -18.09 -13.13 8.35
CA PRO A 253 -17.51 -11.84 8.69
C PRO A 253 -16.49 -11.97 9.83
N LEU A 254 -15.29 -11.43 9.59
CA LEU A 254 -14.22 -11.28 10.57
C LEU A 254 -13.86 -9.80 10.67
N THR A 255 -14.06 -9.19 11.83
CA THR A 255 -13.72 -7.77 12.02
C THR A 255 -12.26 -7.57 12.40
N VAL A 256 -11.78 -6.32 12.36
CA VAL A 256 -10.42 -5.97 12.85
C VAL A 256 -10.29 -6.33 14.32
N GLU A 257 -11.30 -6.00 15.13
CA GLU A 257 -11.32 -6.32 16.55
C GLU A 257 -11.28 -7.83 16.81
N ASP A 258 -11.94 -8.64 15.97
CA ASP A 258 -11.90 -10.10 16.11
C ASP A 258 -10.47 -10.63 15.91
N LEU A 259 -9.78 -10.11 14.89
CA LEU A 259 -8.40 -10.50 14.60
C LEU A 259 -7.45 -10.03 15.71
N VAL A 260 -7.66 -8.83 16.27
CA VAL A 260 -6.92 -8.34 17.45
C VAL A 260 -7.15 -9.26 18.66
N ASP A 261 -8.38 -9.69 18.90
CA ASP A 261 -8.70 -10.59 20.02
C ASP A 261 -8.04 -11.98 19.84
N LEU A 262 -7.98 -12.51 18.61
CA LEU A 262 -7.20 -13.71 18.31
C LEU A 262 -5.70 -13.51 18.59
N CYS A 263 -5.15 -12.35 18.24
CA CYS A 263 -3.74 -12.02 18.51
C CYS A 263 -3.46 -11.95 20.02
N ARG A 264 -4.32 -11.29 20.79
CA ARG A 264 -4.22 -11.22 22.26
C ARG A 264 -4.32 -12.60 22.92
N ALA A 265 -5.17 -13.47 22.39
CA ALA A 265 -5.29 -14.83 22.89
C ALA A 265 -4.08 -15.70 22.54
N ALA A 266 -3.38 -15.41 21.43
CA ALA A 266 -2.15 -16.08 21.04
C ALA A 266 -0.94 -15.60 21.84
N VAL A 267 -0.76 -14.28 21.94
CA VAL A 267 0.36 -13.62 22.60
C VAL A 267 -0.19 -12.49 23.48
N PRO A 268 -0.33 -12.71 24.81
CA PRO A 268 -1.06 -11.79 25.68
C PRO A 268 -0.29 -10.53 26.06
N THR A 269 0.98 -10.43 25.68
CA THR A 269 1.89 -9.34 26.05
C THR A 269 1.79 -8.12 25.14
N GLU A 270 0.56 -7.76 24.72
CA GLU A 270 0.30 -6.53 23.97
C GLU A 270 0.88 -5.30 24.67
N THR A 271 1.43 -4.34 23.91
CA THR A 271 1.91 -3.09 24.51
C THR A 271 0.77 -2.31 25.17
N GLN A 272 1.03 -1.78 26.36
CA GLN A 272 0.07 -1.00 27.13
C GLN A 272 0.03 0.46 26.65
N VAL A 273 -1.14 1.10 26.73
CA VAL A 273 -1.34 2.51 26.31
C VAL A 273 -1.10 3.48 27.47
N MET A 274 -1.85 3.31 28.56
CA MET A 274 -1.74 4.14 29.77
C MET A 274 -1.49 3.23 30.97
N VAL A 275 -0.48 3.56 31.76
CA VAL A 275 -0.03 2.74 32.89
C VAL A 275 0.27 3.59 34.11
N LYS A 276 0.08 3.00 35.29
CA LYS A 276 0.67 3.40 36.56
C LYS A 276 1.70 2.37 37.03
N ARG A 277 2.30 2.60 38.19
CA ARG A 277 3.34 1.73 38.78
C ARG A 277 2.86 0.28 38.94
N GLU A 278 1.62 0.09 39.36
CA GLU A 278 0.99 -1.22 39.52
C GLU A 278 0.83 -1.96 38.18
N ASP A 279 0.58 -1.24 37.08
CA ASP A 279 0.46 -1.81 35.73
C ASP A 279 1.84 -2.15 35.16
N GLU A 280 2.85 -1.31 35.40
CA GLU A 280 4.23 -1.60 34.98
C GLU A 280 4.74 -2.90 35.64
N GLN A 281 4.45 -3.08 36.94
CA GLN A 281 4.76 -4.32 37.64
C GLN A 281 3.95 -5.50 37.05
N ALA A 282 2.65 -5.32 36.82
CA ALA A 282 1.81 -6.35 36.22
C ALA A 282 2.31 -6.78 34.83
N PHE A 283 2.77 -5.82 34.03
CA PHE A 283 3.29 -6.09 32.70
C PHE A 283 4.64 -6.83 32.77
N ALA A 284 5.50 -6.49 33.74
CA ALA A 284 6.72 -7.24 33.99
C ALA A 284 6.44 -8.70 34.39
N GLU A 285 5.46 -8.92 35.26
CA GLU A 285 4.99 -10.26 35.63
C GLU A 285 4.40 -11.03 34.43
N LEU A 286 3.58 -10.35 33.62
CA LEU A 286 2.97 -10.93 32.41
C LEU A 286 4.04 -11.37 31.39
N ASN A 287 5.07 -10.55 31.19
CA ASN A 287 6.21 -10.88 30.33
C ASN A 287 7.00 -12.08 30.86
N ALA A 288 7.26 -12.13 32.18
CA ALA A 288 7.96 -13.24 32.79
C ALA A 288 7.14 -14.56 32.74
N ALA A 289 5.81 -14.47 32.77
CA ALA A 289 4.92 -15.62 32.63
C ALA A 289 4.79 -16.13 31.19
N ASN A 290 5.11 -15.30 30.19
CA ASN A 290 4.96 -15.62 28.76
C ASN A 290 6.26 -15.35 27.97
N PRO A 291 7.40 -15.95 28.35
CA PRO A 291 8.62 -15.83 27.56
C PRO A 291 8.43 -16.55 26.21
N ILE A 292 8.95 -15.98 25.12
CA ILE A 292 8.64 -16.46 23.76
C ILE A 292 9.79 -16.24 22.77
N PHE A 293 10.10 -17.27 21.98
CA PHE A 293 10.97 -17.15 20.80
C PHE A 293 10.17 -16.68 19.58
N VAL A 294 10.86 -16.15 18.56
CA VAL A 294 10.19 -15.68 17.34
C VAL A 294 9.50 -16.81 16.58
N GLU A 295 10.06 -18.03 16.66
CA GLU A 295 9.49 -19.25 16.10
C GLU A 295 8.21 -19.67 16.83
N ASP A 296 8.17 -19.51 18.15
CA ASP A 296 6.99 -19.85 18.94
C ASP A 296 5.89 -18.81 18.75
N ALA A 297 6.25 -17.53 18.58
CA ALA A 297 5.29 -16.47 18.26
C ALA A 297 4.49 -16.81 17.00
N VAL A 298 5.15 -17.16 15.89
CA VAL A 298 4.42 -17.50 14.65
C VAL A 298 3.56 -18.76 14.79
N ARG A 299 3.98 -19.73 15.61
CA ARG A 299 3.21 -20.95 15.89
C ARG A 299 1.98 -20.67 16.74
N LEU A 300 2.09 -19.83 17.77
CA LEU A 300 0.96 -19.47 18.64
C LEU A 300 -0.10 -18.66 17.86
N PHE A 301 0.33 -17.71 17.03
CA PHE A 301 -0.61 -17.01 16.14
C PHE A 301 -1.29 -17.98 15.18
N ALA A 302 -0.52 -18.87 14.53
CA ALA A 302 -1.06 -19.87 13.62
C ALA A 302 -2.08 -20.80 14.30
N GLU A 303 -1.84 -21.23 15.54
CA GLU A 303 -2.79 -22.05 16.31
C GLU A 303 -4.15 -21.37 16.46
N LYS A 304 -4.17 -20.08 16.85
CA LYS A 304 -5.43 -19.33 17.01
C LYS A 304 -6.13 -19.07 15.69
N LEU A 305 -5.37 -18.75 14.65
CA LEU A 305 -5.92 -18.51 13.31
C LEU A 305 -6.53 -19.79 12.72
N GLN A 306 -5.84 -20.92 12.84
CA GLN A 306 -6.31 -22.22 12.32
C GLN A 306 -7.56 -22.73 13.05
N ALA A 307 -7.74 -22.34 14.32
CA ALA A 307 -8.91 -22.72 15.10
C ALA A 307 -10.17 -21.89 14.78
N ASP A 308 -10.05 -20.73 14.14
CA ASP A 308 -11.19 -19.87 13.81
C ASP A 308 -11.73 -20.18 12.40
N PRO A 309 -12.97 -20.68 12.26
CA PRO A 309 -13.53 -21.09 10.96
C PRO A 309 -13.78 -19.93 9.99
N ARG A 310 -13.66 -18.67 10.44
CA ARG A 310 -13.83 -17.48 9.61
C ARG A 310 -12.55 -17.11 8.87
N VAL A 311 -11.40 -17.69 9.27
CA VAL A 311 -10.08 -17.48 8.69
C VAL A 311 -9.83 -18.51 7.59
N GLY A 312 -9.48 -18.05 6.38
CA GLY A 312 -9.02 -18.91 5.29
C GLY A 312 -7.52 -19.19 5.38
N ASP A 313 -6.83 -19.19 4.23
CA ASP A 313 -5.36 -19.17 4.18
C ASP A 313 -4.82 -17.99 5.02
N PHE A 314 -3.63 -18.13 5.60
CA PHE A 314 -3.02 -17.05 6.37
C PHE A 314 -1.49 -17.04 6.27
N ARG A 315 -0.91 -15.90 6.63
CA ARG A 315 0.53 -15.72 6.81
C ARG A 315 0.79 -14.89 8.06
N VAL A 316 1.72 -15.38 8.87
CA VAL A 316 2.26 -14.70 10.04
C VAL A 316 3.72 -14.35 9.75
N VAL A 317 4.06 -13.07 9.81
CA VAL A 317 5.44 -12.59 9.74
C VAL A 317 5.76 -11.93 11.07
N ALA A 318 6.69 -12.49 11.84
CA ALA A 318 7.14 -11.93 13.11
C ALA A 318 8.54 -11.33 13.00
N SER A 319 8.74 -10.17 13.61
CA SER A 319 10.03 -9.54 13.81
C SER A 319 10.19 -9.16 15.29
N HIS A 320 11.15 -9.79 15.95
CA HIS A 320 11.61 -9.43 17.27
C HIS A 320 12.74 -8.41 17.14
N LYS A 321 12.49 -7.17 17.58
CA LYS A 321 13.50 -6.08 17.50
C LYS A 321 14.50 -6.22 18.63
N GLU A 322 15.46 -7.12 18.45
CA GLU A 322 16.38 -7.57 19.50
C GLU A 322 17.06 -6.38 20.20
N SER A 323 17.03 -6.40 21.54
CA SER A 323 17.66 -5.34 22.35
C SER A 323 19.15 -5.58 22.60
N LEU A 324 19.62 -6.83 22.47
CA LEU A 324 21.02 -7.21 22.64
C LEU A 324 21.84 -7.10 21.33
N HIS A 325 21.17 -7.03 20.18
CA HIS A 325 21.80 -7.07 18.86
C HIS A 325 21.40 -5.86 18.01
N SER A 326 22.19 -5.56 16.99
CA SER A 326 21.89 -4.48 16.02
C SER A 326 21.12 -4.99 14.79
N HIS A 327 20.39 -6.09 14.95
CA HIS A 327 19.58 -6.73 13.92
C HIS A 327 18.40 -7.47 14.57
N ASP A 328 17.34 -7.69 13.81
CA ASP A 328 16.11 -8.32 14.30
C ASP A 328 16.15 -9.85 14.10
N ALA A 329 15.51 -10.59 15.01
CA ALA A 329 15.20 -12.00 14.81
C ALA A 329 13.83 -12.12 14.11
N VAL A 330 13.76 -12.88 13.02
CA VAL A 330 12.58 -12.91 12.14
C VAL A 330 12.09 -14.33 11.87
N SER A 331 10.78 -14.48 11.69
CA SER A 331 10.15 -15.75 11.29
C SER A 331 8.95 -15.52 10.38
N VAL A 332 8.68 -16.48 9.50
CA VAL A 332 7.54 -16.49 8.59
C VAL A 332 6.88 -17.86 8.63
N LEU A 333 5.56 -17.88 8.79
CA LEU A 333 4.74 -19.07 8.67
C LEU A 333 3.57 -18.77 7.74
N CYS A 334 3.36 -19.62 6.74
CA CYS A 334 2.21 -19.55 5.83
C CYS A 334 1.40 -20.84 5.91
N GLU A 335 0.08 -20.72 5.86
CA GLU A 335 -0.86 -21.82 5.67
C GLU A 335 -1.65 -21.59 4.37
N GLY A 336 -1.81 -22.65 3.60
CA GLY A 336 -2.49 -22.61 2.29
C GLY A 336 -1.64 -22.05 1.14
N LYS A 337 -2.31 -21.70 0.03
CA LYS A 337 -1.64 -21.32 -1.24
C LYS A 337 -1.60 -19.83 -1.48
N THR A 338 -2.49 -19.06 -0.86
CA THR A 338 -2.67 -17.62 -1.08
C THR A 338 -1.39 -16.82 -0.82
N PHE A 339 -0.60 -17.22 0.17
CA PHE A 339 0.63 -16.54 0.59
C PHE A 339 1.90 -17.33 0.29
N ALA A 340 1.80 -18.44 -0.43
CA ALA A 340 2.95 -19.24 -0.81
C ALA A 340 3.82 -18.47 -1.81
N ALA A 341 5.11 -18.36 -1.52
CA ALA A 341 6.08 -17.71 -2.39
C ALA A 341 7.44 -18.41 -2.30
N ASP A 342 8.08 -18.64 -3.45
CA ASP A 342 9.43 -19.22 -3.52
C ASP A 342 10.51 -18.24 -3.06
N THR A 343 10.21 -16.93 -3.12
CA THR A 343 11.12 -15.85 -2.72
C THR A 343 10.40 -14.85 -1.84
N LEU A 344 11.11 -14.26 -0.87
CA LEU A 344 10.60 -13.20 -0.03
C LEU A 344 10.97 -11.82 -0.60
N ASP A 345 10.04 -10.86 -0.49
CA ASP A 345 10.34 -9.45 -0.77
C ASP A 345 11.50 -8.99 0.15
N PRO A 346 12.58 -8.38 -0.38
CA PRO A 346 13.67 -7.85 0.43
C PRO A 346 13.24 -6.86 1.52
N ARG A 347 12.06 -6.24 1.39
CA ARG A 347 11.48 -5.29 2.36
C ARG A 347 10.43 -5.91 3.27
N LEU A 348 10.17 -7.22 3.18
CA LEU A 348 9.14 -7.90 3.98
C LEU A 348 9.25 -7.58 5.47
N PHE A 349 10.47 -7.61 6.02
CA PHE A 349 10.74 -7.34 7.44
C PHE A 349 11.02 -5.87 7.72
N ALA A 350 11.54 -5.11 6.75
CA ALA A 350 11.80 -3.67 6.91
C ALA A 350 10.51 -2.85 7.03
N ALA A 351 9.38 -3.42 6.59
CA ALA A 351 8.06 -2.84 6.70
C ALA A 351 7.36 -3.14 8.04
N LEU A 352 8.06 -3.72 9.03
CA LEU A 352 7.56 -4.10 10.37
C LEU A 352 8.16 -3.27 11.50
#